data_AF-A0A7G9WCY8-F1
#
_entry.id   AF-A0A7G9WCY8-F1
#
_cell.length_a   1.000
_cell.length_b   1.000
_cell.length_c   1.000
_cell.angle_alpha   90.00
_cell.angle_beta   90.00
_cell.angle_gamma   90.00
#
_symmetry.space_group_name_H-M   'P 1'
#
loop_
_entity.id
_entity.type
_entity.pdbx_description
1 polymer ?
#
loop_
_entity_poly.entity_id
_entity_poly.type
_entity_poly.pdbx_seq_one_letter_code
_entity_poly.pdbx_strand_id
1 'polypeptide(L)'
;MVKKEFKAESKRLLDLMINSIYTHKEIFLRELISNSSDAIDKLYYKALTDENISFNKEDYYIKVSADKENRLLKITDTGIGMTKDELEENLGVIANSGSFAFKRENELKDGYDIIGQFGVGFYSAFMVADNVTVLTKAFGSDNGYKWESSGAEGYTVEEFDKDSVGTEIVLKLKENTEDENYDDFLEEYRLRSIVKKYSDFVRYPIKMDIEKSVPKEGSEDEYTEVVQEEVVNSMVPMWRKNKNELTKEDYDNFYAEKHYGFDKPLKHIHISADGAVRYNAILYIPEKTPYDFYTKEYEKGLELYSSGVLIMNKCSDLVPDYFSFVKGMVDSEDLSLNISRELLQHDRQLKIIAKRIKEKIKNELQLMLKNDRENYEKFFESFGRQLKYGVYSDFGQHKETLQDLLLFYSSSEEKVVSLAEYVERMKEDQKYIYYAAGESVARIDKMPQTELLKDKGYEILYFTDDVDEFAVRMLMNYQDKEFKSVSSGDLGIEDTTTEEEKTQENESKEIFVLMKEVLMGKVKDVRISKRLKNHPVCLTADGELSIEMEKILAAMPNNQEIKAERVLEVNPNHEVFNKLKDSFESDKDKFKLYTEVLYNQALLIEGLTLSDPVEFANNICKLIS
;
A
#
# COMPACT_ATOMS: atom_id res chain seq x y z
N MET A 1 29.09 42.28 27.32
CA MET A 1 28.15 42.61 26.23
C MET A 1 26.74 42.55 26.79
N VAL A 2 25.90 43.56 26.55
CA VAL A 2 24.49 43.52 26.99
C VAL A 2 23.73 42.65 25.99
N LYS A 3 23.21 41.52 26.48
CA LYS A 3 22.34 40.62 25.72
C LYS A 3 21.02 41.35 25.47
N LYS A 4 20.63 41.51 24.21
CA LYS A 4 19.32 42.06 23.83
C LYS A 4 18.41 40.89 23.47
N GLU A 5 17.15 40.98 23.90
CA GLU A 5 16.12 40.01 23.53
C GLU A 5 15.66 40.22 22.08
N PHE A 6 15.27 39.14 21.43
CA PHE A 6 14.65 39.19 20.11
C PHE A 6 13.27 39.84 20.23
N LYS A 7 12.91 40.65 19.24
CA LYS A 7 11.58 41.27 19.12
C LYS A 7 10.85 40.64 17.94
N ALA A 8 9.52 40.54 18.04
CA ALA A 8 8.67 40.08 16.97
C ALA A 8 7.53 41.08 16.71
N GLU A 9 7.11 41.17 15.45
CA GLU A 9 6.00 42.03 15.02
C GLU A 9 4.70 41.20 15.02
N SER A 10 3.83 41.46 16.00
CA SER A 10 2.62 40.66 16.25
C SER A 10 1.67 40.61 15.06
N LYS A 11 1.44 41.74 14.38
CA LYS A 11 0.59 41.80 13.18
C LYS A 11 1.08 40.89 12.06
N ARG A 12 2.39 40.89 11.82
CA ARG A 12 3.02 40.08 10.76
C ARG A 12 3.06 38.60 11.11
N LEU A 13 3.21 38.26 12.39
CA LEU A 13 3.08 36.88 12.85
C LEU A 13 1.65 36.35 12.66
N LEU A 14 0.64 37.14 13.03
CA LEU A 14 -0.76 36.77 12.82
C LEU A 14 -1.08 36.55 11.34
N ASP A 15 -0.63 37.47 10.48
CA ASP A 15 -0.79 37.37 9.03
C ASP A 15 -0.16 36.08 8.45
N LEU A 16 1.06 35.74 8.88
CA LEU A 16 1.71 34.48 8.49
C LEU A 16 0.94 33.25 8.97
N MET A 17 0.37 33.27 10.18
CA MET A 17 -0.42 32.15 10.70
C MET A 17 -1.71 31.95 9.91
N ILE A 18 -2.38 33.04 9.52
CA ILE A 18 -3.64 32.99 8.76
C ILE A 18 -3.40 32.57 7.31
N ASN A 19 -2.37 33.14 6.67
CA ASN A 19 -2.21 33.06 5.21
C ASN A 19 -1.10 32.11 4.74
N SER A 20 -0.24 31.60 5.62
CA SER A 20 0.96 30.85 5.19
C SER A 20 1.22 29.53 5.92
N ILE A 21 0.59 29.26 7.06
CA ILE A 21 0.83 28.00 7.81
C ILE A 21 -0.09 26.86 7.36
N TYR A 22 -1.33 27.16 6.98
CA TYR A 22 -2.34 26.16 6.65
C TYR A 22 -2.69 26.20 5.17
N THR A 23 -2.79 25.01 4.55
CA THR A 23 -3.12 24.89 3.13
C THR A 23 -4.63 24.89 2.90
N HIS A 24 -5.39 24.29 3.81
CA HIS A 24 -6.84 24.12 3.70
C HIS A 24 -7.59 24.90 4.78
N LYS A 25 -8.57 25.71 4.38
CA LYS A 25 -9.34 26.53 5.34
C LYS A 25 -10.14 25.70 6.34
N GLU A 26 -10.67 24.53 5.94
CA GLU A 26 -11.47 23.64 6.82
C GLU A 26 -10.77 23.20 8.11
N ILE A 27 -9.44 23.41 8.21
CA ILE A 27 -8.63 23.15 9.39
C ILE A 27 -9.04 24.01 10.59
N PHE A 28 -9.64 25.19 10.39
CA PHE A 28 -10.06 26.03 11.53
C PHE A 28 -10.97 25.25 12.49
N LEU A 29 -11.90 24.45 11.96
CA LEU A 29 -12.84 23.70 12.77
C LEU A 29 -12.14 22.57 13.55
N ARG A 30 -11.13 21.93 12.95
CA ARG A 30 -10.27 20.95 13.62
C ARG A 30 -9.56 21.57 14.83
N GLU A 31 -8.96 22.75 14.66
CA GLU A 31 -8.22 23.41 15.74
C GLU A 31 -9.15 23.85 16.88
N LEU A 32 -10.33 24.39 16.56
CA LEU A 32 -11.30 24.82 17.58
C LEU A 32 -11.87 23.64 18.37
N ILE A 33 -12.26 22.55 17.70
CA ILE A 33 -12.74 21.34 18.37
C ILE A 33 -11.63 20.72 19.24
N SER A 34 -10.37 20.73 18.77
CA SER A 34 -9.23 20.22 19.55
C SER A 34 -9.02 21.05 20.83
N ASN A 35 -9.12 22.38 20.75
CA ASN A 35 -9.02 23.25 21.92
C ASN A 35 -10.16 23.01 22.91
N SER A 36 -11.38 22.82 22.41
CA SER A 36 -12.53 22.46 23.24
C SER A 36 -12.36 21.11 23.94
N SER A 37 -11.80 20.10 23.26
CA SER A 37 -11.46 18.81 23.89
C SER A 37 -10.42 18.99 25.00
N ASP A 38 -9.33 19.73 24.74
CA ASP A 38 -8.30 20.03 25.75
C ASP A 38 -8.88 20.73 26.98
N ALA A 39 -9.86 21.62 26.78
CA ALA A 39 -10.52 22.34 27.88
C ALA A 39 -11.33 21.39 28.77
N ILE A 40 -12.00 20.40 28.19
CA ILE A 40 -12.72 19.38 28.95
C ILE A 40 -11.73 18.44 29.65
N ASP A 41 -10.65 18.02 28.98
CA ASP A 41 -9.61 17.19 29.59
C ASP A 41 -8.97 17.87 30.82
N LYS A 42 -8.68 19.16 30.76
CA LYS A 42 -8.18 19.93 31.92
C LYS A 42 -9.14 19.88 33.11
N LEU A 43 -10.44 20.01 32.86
CA LEU A 43 -11.46 19.94 33.91
C LEU A 43 -11.55 18.54 34.51
N TYR A 44 -11.48 17.50 33.67
CA TYR A 44 -11.41 16.11 34.11
C TYR A 44 -10.21 15.87 35.03
N TYR A 45 -9.01 16.33 34.63
CA TYR A 45 -7.82 16.24 35.47
C TYR A 45 -7.95 16.97 36.81
N LYS A 46 -8.57 18.15 36.80
CA LYS A 46 -8.85 18.90 38.04
C LYS A 46 -9.79 18.11 38.96
N ALA A 47 -10.79 17.44 38.41
CA ALA A 47 -11.69 16.59 39.17
C ALA A 47 -11.04 15.32 39.73
N LEU A 48 -10.02 14.77 39.06
CA LEU A 48 -9.23 13.64 39.59
C LEU A 48 -8.35 14.03 40.78
N THR A 49 -8.01 15.32 40.90
CA THR A 49 -7.08 15.82 41.93
C THR A 49 -7.78 16.50 43.11
N ASP A 50 -9.02 16.94 42.94
CA ASP A 50 -9.85 17.56 43.97
C ASP A 50 -11.13 16.74 44.23
N GLU A 51 -11.19 16.08 45.39
CA GLU A 51 -12.32 15.23 45.80
C GLU A 51 -13.67 15.97 45.92
N ASN A 52 -13.66 17.31 45.92
CA ASN A 52 -14.89 18.11 45.98
C ASN A 52 -15.52 18.38 44.61
N ILE A 53 -14.86 18.00 43.52
CA ILE A 53 -15.35 18.21 42.16
C ILE A 53 -15.95 16.90 41.64
N SER A 54 -17.28 16.88 41.47
CA SER A 54 -17.96 15.77 40.81
C SER A 54 -17.85 15.91 39.29
N PHE A 55 -17.20 14.95 38.62
CA PHE A 55 -17.15 14.87 37.16
C PHE A 55 -18.09 13.77 36.67
N ASN A 56 -19.21 14.18 36.04
CA ASN A 56 -20.07 13.25 35.31
C ASN A 56 -19.81 13.42 33.80
N LYS A 57 -19.27 12.36 33.17
CA LYS A 57 -18.86 12.39 31.75
C LYS A 57 -19.99 12.80 30.81
N GLU A 58 -21.25 12.48 31.13
CA GLU A 58 -22.41 12.76 30.28
C GLU A 58 -22.73 14.25 30.16
N ASP A 59 -22.27 15.07 31.12
CA ASP A 59 -22.50 16.51 31.13
C ASP A 59 -21.54 17.25 30.18
N TYR A 60 -20.50 16.57 29.68
CA TYR A 60 -19.45 17.19 28.88
C TYR A 60 -19.57 16.92 27.40
N TYR A 61 -19.64 17.98 26.59
CA TYR A 61 -19.78 17.89 25.15
C TYR A 61 -19.22 19.13 24.45
N ILE A 62 -19.08 19.00 23.13
CA ILE A 62 -18.77 20.10 22.21
C ILE A 62 -19.98 20.25 21.30
N LYS A 63 -20.53 21.44 21.12
CA LYS A 63 -21.64 21.72 20.19
C LYS A 63 -21.16 22.60 19.05
N VAL A 64 -21.46 22.22 17.82
CA VAL A 64 -21.24 23.01 16.61
C VAL A 64 -22.59 23.39 16.03
N SER A 65 -22.85 24.68 15.90
CA SER A 65 -24.14 25.19 15.38
C SER A 65 -23.91 26.36 14.44
N ALA A 66 -24.67 26.40 13.34
CA ALA A 66 -24.62 27.47 12.35
C ALA A 66 -25.90 28.30 12.40
N ASP A 67 -25.75 29.62 12.32
CA ASP A 67 -26.81 30.60 12.15
C ASP A 67 -26.65 31.22 10.76
N LYS A 68 -27.43 30.70 9.80
CA LYS A 68 -27.37 31.10 8.40
C LYS A 68 -27.84 32.54 8.19
N GLU A 69 -28.80 33.00 9.00
CA GLU A 69 -29.37 34.35 8.86
C GLU A 69 -28.35 35.44 9.22
N ASN A 70 -27.59 35.20 10.29
CA ASN A 70 -26.59 36.15 10.78
C ASN A 70 -25.16 35.86 10.30
N ARG A 71 -24.97 34.79 9.50
CA ARG A 71 -23.67 34.29 9.02
C ARG A 71 -22.70 33.98 10.18
N LEU A 72 -23.21 33.34 11.22
CA LEU A 72 -22.44 32.99 12.42
C LEU A 72 -22.24 31.49 12.53
N LEU A 73 -21.00 31.06 12.79
CA LEU A 73 -20.68 29.70 13.19
C LEU A 73 -20.27 29.70 14.66
N LYS A 74 -20.90 28.85 15.48
CA LYS A 74 -20.65 28.78 16.92
C LYS A 74 -20.08 27.41 17.29
N ILE A 75 -19.02 27.42 18.10
CA ILE A 75 -18.42 26.24 18.72
C ILE A 75 -18.49 26.44 20.22
N THR A 76 -19.28 25.61 20.91
CA THR A 76 -19.47 25.69 22.36
C THR A 76 -18.91 24.44 23.03
N ASP A 77 -18.14 24.62 24.09
CA ASP A 77 -17.70 23.53 24.97
C ASP A 77 -18.08 23.79 26.41
N THR A 78 -18.25 22.69 27.13
CA THR A 78 -18.52 22.67 28.57
C THR A 78 -17.25 22.42 29.39
N GLY A 79 -16.08 22.81 28.85
CA GLY A 79 -14.79 22.59 29.48
C GLY A 79 -14.50 23.52 30.65
N ILE A 80 -13.24 23.61 31.05
CA ILE A 80 -12.82 24.38 32.24
C ILE A 80 -13.07 25.90 32.13
N GLY A 81 -13.25 26.43 30.92
CA GLY A 81 -13.36 27.87 30.65
C GLY A 81 -12.04 28.63 30.88
N MET A 82 -12.08 29.96 30.76
CA MET A 82 -10.91 30.83 30.99
C MET A 82 -11.28 32.01 31.90
N THR A 83 -10.32 32.39 32.74
CA THR A 83 -10.35 33.63 33.51
C THR A 83 -9.93 34.82 32.64
N LYS A 84 -10.10 36.05 33.15
CA LYS A 84 -9.66 37.26 32.46
C LYS A 84 -8.16 37.22 32.13
N ASP A 85 -7.33 36.84 33.11
CA ASP A 85 -5.88 36.78 32.93
C ASP A 85 -5.50 35.71 31.89
N GLU A 86 -6.18 34.56 31.90
CA GLU A 86 -5.97 33.52 30.89
C GLU A 86 -6.41 33.95 29.47
N LEU A 87 -7.43 34.80 29.32
CA LEU A 87 -7.79 35.39 28.03
C LEU A 87 -6.67 36.29 27.50
N GLU A 88 -6.11 37.14 28.36
CA GLU A 88 -5.02 38.05 28.00
C GLU A 88 -3.72 37.29 27.71
N GLU A 89 -3.41 36.25 28.48
CA GLU A 89 -2.16 35.49 28.37
C GLU A 89 -2.20 34.39 27.30
N ASN A 90 -3.32 33.68 27.11
CA ASN A 90 -3.40 32.55 26.19
C ASN A 90 -3.95 32.95 24.80
N LEU A 91 -4.98 33.79 24.73
CA LEU A 91 -5.53 34.26 23.45
C LEU A 91 -4.94 35.60 23.01
N GLY A 92 -4.47 36.41 23.95
CA GLY A 92 -3.82 37.69 23.66
C GLY A 92 -2.35 37.61 23.28
N VAL A 93 -1.68 36.47 23.52
CA VAL A 93 -0.26 36.27 23.20
C VAL A 93 -0.10 35.14 22.17
N ILE A 94 0.40 35.51 20.99
CA ILE A 94 0.69 34.55 19.92
C ILE A 94 1.81 33.60 20.35
N ALA A 95 1.63 32.31 20.04
CA ALA A 95 2.56 31.22 20.37
C ALA A 95 2.71 30.96 21.88
N ASN A 96 1.68 31.30 22.67
CA ASN A 96 1.54 30.87 24.04
C ASN A 96 0.41 29.83 24.17
N SER A 97 0.62 28.75 24.92
CA SER A 97 -0.36 27.67 25.07
C SER A 97 -0.48 27.23 26.53
N GLY A 98 -1.60 27.59 27.16
CA GLY A 98 -1.96 27.06 28.47
C GLY A 98 -2.11 25.54 28.50
N SER A 99 -2.49 24.92 27.37
CA SER A 99 -2.52 23.45 27.22
C SER A 99 -1.12 22.83 27.34
N PHE A 100 -0.13 23.42 26.67
CA PHE A 100 1.25 22.99 26.79
C PHE A 100 1.83 23.20 28.19
N ALA A 101 1.54 24.35 28.81
CA ALA A 101 1.96 24.64 30.18
C ALA A 101 1.39 23.61 31.17
N PHE A 102 0.08 23.33 31.07
CA PHE A 102 -0.60 22.32 31.88
C PHE A 102 0.02 20.94 31.70
N LYS A 103 0.31 20.51 30.46
CA LYS A 103 0.95 19.21 30.17
C LYS A 103 2.36 19.10 30.78
N ARG A 104 3.11 20.20 30.85
CA ARG A 104 4.46 20.22 31.45
C ARG A 104 4.41 20.15 32.98
N GLU A 105 3.39 20.76 33.58
CA GLU A 105 3.24 20.89 35.03
C GLU A 105 2.57 19.67 35.67
N ASN A 106 1.88 18.84 34.88
CA ASN A 106 1.19 17.64 35.34
C ASN A 106 1.78 16.37 34.69
N GLU A 107 2.14 15.36 35.49
CA GLU A 107 2.38 14.01 34.97
C GLU A 107 1.03 13.39 34.57
N LEU A 108 0.66 13.52 33.29
CA LEU A 108 -0.57 12.96 32.73
C LEU A 108 -0.59 11.43 32.98
N LYS A 109 -1.51 10.97 33.84
CA LYS A 109 -1.78 9.55 34.11
C LYS A 109 -3.05 9.12 33.38
N ASP A 110 -3.14 7.83 33.06
CA ASP A 110 -4.34 7.18 32.52
C ASP A 110 -4.79 7.59 31.11
N GLY A 111 -3.84 7.85 30.23
CA GLY A 111 -4.10 7.89 28.79
C GLY A 111 -4.95 9.07 28.33
N TYR A 112 -5.16 10.12 29.12
CA TYR A 112 -5.74 11.41 28.70
C TYR A 112 -4.60 12.35 28.28
N ASP A 113 -4.34 12.49 26.97
CA ASP A 113 -3.26 13.34 26.47
C ASP A 113 -3.80 14.65 25.88
N ILE A 114 -3.11 15.74 26.19
CA ILE A 114 -3.44 17.08 25.70
C ILE A 114 -2.89 17.26 24.28
N ILE A 115 -3.74 17.72 23.37
CA ILE A 115 -3.48 17.85 21.94
C ILE A 115 -2.71 19.15 21.64
N GLY A 116 -3.06 20.25 22.30
CA GLY A 116 -2.51 21.59 22.09
C GLY A 116 -1.07 21.78 22.55
N GLN A 117 -0.16 22.19 21.66
CA GLN A 117 1.27 22.43 21.98
C GLN A 117 1.79 23.81 21.55
N PHE A 118 1.34 24.33 20.40
CA PHE A 118 2.01 25.46 19.74
C PHE A 118 1.47 26.85 20.11
N GLY A 119 0.21 26.96 20.57
CA GLY A 119 -0.38 28.27 20.92
C GLY A 119 -0.73 29.15 19.70
N VAL A 120 -1.02 28.52 18.56
CA VAL A 120 -1.33 29.22 17.29
C VAL A 120 -2.62 28.76 16.63
N GLY A 121 -3.15 27.59 17.01
CA GLY A 121 -4.31 26.96 16.36
C GLY A 121 -5.57 27.82 16.41
N PHE A 122 -5.81 28.55 17.51
CA PHE A 122 -6.96 29.43 17.66
C PHE A 122 -7.07 30.48 16.54
N TYR A 123 -5.94 31.05 16.10
CA TYR A 123 -5.94 32.10 15.08
C TYR A 123 -6.27 31.60 13.67
N SER A 124 -6.31 30.27 13.44
CA SER A 124 -6.83 29.72 12.19
C SER A 124 -8.31 30.08 11.95
N ALA A 125 -9.06 30.45 12.99
CA ALA A 125 -10.42 30.98 12.88
C ALA A 125 -10.51 32.18 11.92
N PHE A 126 -9.49 33.05 11.89
CA PHE A 126 -9.44 34.21 10.99
C PHE A 126 -9.18 33.86 9.52
N MET A 127 -8.96 32.59 9.18
CA MET A 127 -8.96 32.13 7.79
C MET A 127 -10.36 32.28 7.18
N VAL A 128 -11.42 32.08 7.98
CA VAL A 128 -12.82 32.08 7.53
C VAL A 128 -13.67 33.16 8.17
N ALA A 129 -13.23 33.75 9.29
CA ALA A 129 -13.98 34.76 10.03
C ALA A 129 -13.35 36.16 9.92
N ASP A 130 -14.21 37.18 9.82
CA ASP A 130 -13.82 38.60 9.94
C ASP A 130 -13.73 39.03 11.41
N ASN A 131 -14.60 38.47 12.25
CA ASN A 131 -14.64 38.77 13.69
C ASN A 131 -14.80 37.49 14.48
N VAL A 132 -13.99 37.34 15.53
CA VAL A 132 -14.04 36.23 16.46
C VAL A 132 -14.41 36.76 17.84
N THR A 133 -15.50 36.23 18.40
CA THR A 133 -15.95 36.54 19.75
C THR A 133 -15.84 35.27 20.61
N VAL A 134 -15.28 35.38 21.80
CA VAL A 134 -15.14 34.28 22.76
C VAL A 134 -15.86 34.67 24.04
N LEU A 135 -16.90 33.91 24.40
CA LEU A 135 -17.69 34.09 25.62
C LEU A 135 -17.37 32.94 26.56
N THR A 136 -16.70 33.22 27.67
CA THR A 136 -16.18 32.17 28.56
C THR A 136 -16.47 32.45 30.02
N LYS A 137 -16.65 31.37 30.80
CA LYS A 137 -16.74 31.42 32.26
C LYS A 137 -15.93 30.28 32.83
N ALA A 138 -14.91 30.62 33.61
CA ALA A 138 -14.04 29.64 34.26
C ALA A 138 -14.79 28.84 35.33
N PHE A 139 -14.46 27.57 35.44
CA PHE A 139 -14.96 26.70 36.51
C PHE A 139 -14.56 27.26 37.89
N GLY A 140 -15.55 27.52 38.73
CA GLY A 140 -15.37 28.12 40.06
C GLY A 140 -15.30 29.66 40.07
N SER A 141 -15.53 30.32 38.92
CA SER A 141 -15.68 31.77 38.83
C SER A 141 -17.15 32.18 38.86
N ASP A 142 -17.46 33.27 39.56
CA ASP A 142 -18.79 33.89 39.56
C ASP A 142 -19.06 34.66 38.26
N ASN A 143 -18.01 35.26 37.67
CA ASN A 143 -18.11 36.17 36.53
C ASN A 143 -17.64 35.49 35.23
N GLY A 144 -18.30 35.83 34.13
CA GLY A 144 -17.88 35.50 32.77
C GLY A 144 -17.22 36.70 32.06
N TYR A 145 -16.58 36.42 30.94
CA TYR A 145 -15.88 37.42 30.14
C TYR A 145 -16.16 37.24 28.65
N LYS A 146 -16.18 38.36 27.94
CA LYS A 146 -16.24 38.45 26.48
C LYS A 146 -14.91 38.97 25.96
N TRP A 147 -14.27 38.17 25.11
CA TRP A 147 -13.12 38.56 24.31
C TRP A 147 -13.55 38.74 22.86
N GLU A 148 -13.10 39.79 22.19
CA GLU A 148 -13.49 40.08 20.81
C GLU A 148 -12.32 40.64 20.00
N SER A 149 -12.17 40.17 18.75
CA SER A 149 -11.10 40.61 17.85
C SER A 149 -11.48 40.48 16.38
N SER A 150 -11.05 41.47 15.59
CA SER A 150 -11.04 41.49 14.11
C SER A 150 -9.70 41.04 13.52
N GLY A 151 -8.84 40.38 14.31
CA GLY A 151 -7.55 39.88 13.89
C GLY A 151 -6.41 40.86 14.19
N ALA A 152 -5.78 41.43 13.15
CA ALA A 152 -4.53 42.17 13.28
C ALA A 152 -4.65 43.54 13.99
N GLU A 153 -5.86 44.01 14.26
CA GLU A 153 -6.12 45.29 14.93
C GLU A 153 -6.02 45.20 16.47
N GLY A 154 -6.02 43.99 17.02
CA GLY A 154 -5.98 43.73 18.45
C GLY A 154 -7.26 43.09 18.96
N TYR A 155 -7.47 43.12 20.28
CA TYR A 155 -8.62 42.52 20.93
C TYR A 155 -9.10 43.36 22.11
N THR A 156 -10.35 43.15 22.54
CA THR A 156 -10.93 43.71 23.76
C THR A 156 -11.32 42.60 24.72
N VAL A 157 -11.35 42.90 26.03
CA VAL A 157 -11.86 42.01 27.07
C VAL A 157 -12.79 42.80 27.98
N GLU A 158 -14.03 42.36 28.10
CA GLU A 158 -15.05 42.95 28.96
C GLU A 158 -15.74 41.88 29.82
N GLU A 159 -16.29 42.30 30.96
CA GLU A 159 -17.10 41.42 31.80
C GLU A 159 -18.42 41.12 31.09
N PHE A 160 -18.84 39.86 31.12
CA PHE A 160 -20.02 39.38 30.42
C PHE A 160 -20.76 38.35 31.27
N ASP A 161 -22.07 38.52 31.40
CA ASP A 161 -22.88 37.59 32.16
C ASP A 161 -23.11 36.31 31.35
N LYS A 162 -22.50 35.21 31.79
CA LYS A 162 -22.63 33.89 31.18
C LYS A 162 -23.14 32.92 32.25
N ASP A 163 -24.24 32.25 31.95
CA ASP A 163 -24.90 31.36 32.90
C ASP A 163 -24.12 30.06 33.15
N SER A 164 -23.47 29.53 32.12
CA SER A 164 -22.78 28.23 32.15
C SER A 164 -21.26 28.34 32.10
N VAL A 165 -20.60 27.38 32.77
CA VAL A 165 -19.14 27.17 32.69
C VAL A 165 -18.75 26.64 31.31
N GLY A 166 -17.56 27.03 30.84
CA GLY A 166 -17.01 26.63 29.55
C GLY A 166 -16.88 27.82 28.60
N THR A 167 -16.77 27.55 27.31
CA THR A 167 -16.48 28.57 26.29
C THR A 167 -17.41 28.45 25.10
N GLU A 168 -17.88 29.59 24.58
CA GLU A 168 -18.55 29.69 23.28
C GLU A 168 -17.69 30.58 22.37
N ILE A 169 -17.26 30.04 21.24
CA ILE A 169 -16.52 30.75 20.20
C ILE A 169 -17.50 31.03 19.06
N VAL A 170 -17.74 32.31 18.79
CA VAL A 170 -18.63 32.80 17.74
C VAL A 170 -17.77 33.39 16.62
N LEU A 171 -17.90 32.81 15.44
CA LEU A 171 -17.21 33.21 14.22
C LEU A 171 -18.20 33.95 13.32
N LYS A 172 -17.97 35.23 13.08
CA LYS A 172 -18.66 35.96 12.01
C LYS A 172 -17.92 35.72 10.71
N LEU A 173 -18.52 34.93 9.82
CA LEU A 173 -17.86 34.53 8.58
C LEU A 173 -17.62 35.73 7.66
N LYS A 174 -16.53 35.63 6.89
CA LYS A 174 -16.20 36.58 5.83
C LYS A 174 -17.29 36.65 4.77
N GLU A 175 -17.34 37.78 4.07
CA GLU A 175 -18.12 37.89 2.84
C GLU A 175 -17.58 36.96 1.76
N ASN A 176 -18.48 36.35 0.98
CA ASN A 176 -18.08 35.51 -0.14
C ASN A 176 -17.37 36.33 -1.23
N THR A 177 -16.43 35.70 -1.92
CA THR A 177 -15.73 36.28 -3.07
C THR A 177 -15.96 35.42 -4.31
N GLU A 178 -15.47 35.84 -5.49
CA GLU A 178 -15.59 35.04 -6.72
C GLU A 178 -14.90 33.67 -6.60
N ASP A 179 -13.82 33.60 -5.81
CA ASP A 179 -13.00 32.39 -5.65
C ASP A 179 -13.35 31.58 -4.39
N GLU A 180 -14.05 32.17 -3.42
CA GLU A 180 -14.25 31.56 -2.10
C GLU A 180 -15.69 31.73 -1.58
N ASN A 181 -16.34 30.60 -1.32
CA ASN A 181 -17.65 30.54 -0.67
C ASN A 181 -17.49 30.14 0.81
N TYR A 182 -17.62 31.10 1.72
CA TYR A 182 -17.55 30.83 3.15
C TYR A 182 -18.87 30.26 3.70
N ASP A 183 -19.98 30.43 2.98
CA ASP A 183 -21.29 29.92 3.41
C ASP A 183 -21.34 28.38 3.42
N ASP A 184 -20.42 27.73 2.72
CA ASP A 184 -20.20 26.29 2.83
C ASP A 184 -19.95 25.86 4.29
N PHE A 185 -19.37 26.72 5.13
CA PHE A 185 -19.16 26.46 6.56
C PHE A 185 -20.39 26.74 7.44
N LEU A 186 -21.52 27.09 6.84
CA LEU A 186 -22.82 27.17 7.50
C LEU A 186 -23.74 25.99 7.12
N GLU A 187 -23.31 25.15 6.18
CA GLU A 187 -24.07 23.98 5.73
C GLU A 187 -23.82 22.76 6.63
N GLU A 188 -24.90 22.14 7.12
CA GLU A 188 -24.85 20.99 8.05
C GLU A 188 -24.01 19.84 7.49
N TYR A 189 -24.30 19.40 6.27
CA TYR A 189 -23.59 18.28 5.64
C TYR A 189 -22.08 18.54 5.56
N ARG A 190 -21.69 19.79 5.29
CA ARG A 190 -20.28 20.18 5.13
C ARG A 190 -19.60 20.19 6.48
N LEU A 191 -20.18 20.84 7.49
CA LEU A 191 -19.69 20.82 8.86
C LEU A 191 -19.56 19.38 9.39
N ARG A 192 -20.58 18.53 9.17
CA ARG A 192 -20.57 17.13 9.58
C ARG A 192 -19.46 16.35 8.89
N SER A 193 -19.22 16.59 7.60
CA SER A 193 -18.12 15.96 6.85
C SER A 193 -16.75 16.35 7.40
N ILE A 194 -16.56 17.61 7.79
CA ILE A 194 -15.31 18.12 8.36
C ILE A 194 -15.09 17.51 9.76
N VAL A 195 -16.14 17.46 10.60
CA VAL A 195 -16.09 16.80 11.91
C VAL A 195 -15.74 15.32 11.74
N LYS A 196 -16.40 14.61 10.83
CA LYS A 196 -16.09 13.19 10.55
C LYS A 196 -14.67 12.98 10.02
N LYS A 197 -14.16 13.91 9.22
CA LYS A 197 -12.81 13.81 8.65
C LYS A 197 -11.72 14.01 9.69
N TYR A 198 -11.88 15.00 10.58
CA TYR A 198 -10.79 15.45 11.45
C TYR A 198 -10.98 15.15 12.93
N SER A 199 -12.23 14.97 13.38
CA SER A 199 -12.60 14.96 14.81
C SER A 199 -13.55 13.82 15.19
N ASP A 200 -13.74 12.80 14.33
CA ASP A 200 -14.67 11.69 14.60
C ASP A 200 -14.34 10.92 15.88
N PHE A 201 -13.07 10.96 16.28
CA PHE A 201 -12.53 10.19 17.40
C PHE A 201 -12.12 11.05 18.59
N VAL A 202 -12.57 12.32 18.61
CA VAL A 202 -12.51 13.14 19.82
C VAL A 202 -13.32 12.45 20.92
N ARG A 203 -12.79 12.38 22.14
CA ARG A 203 -13.31 11.54 23.24
C ARG A 203 -14.67 11.98 23.77
N TYR A 204 -15.02 13.24 23.53
CA TYR A 204 -16.25 13.86 23.99
C TYR A 204 -17.28 13.91 22.85
N PRO A 205 -18.58 13.79 23.16
CA PRO A 205 -19.63 13.95 22.17
C PRO A 205 -19.54 15.31 21.47
N ILE A 206 -19.48 15.28 20.14
CA ILE A 206 -19.63 16.46 19.29
C ILE A 206 -21.08 16.44 18.81
N LYS A 207 -21.85 17.46 19.22
CA LYS A 207 -23.27 17.59 18.94
C LYS A 207 -23.51 18.60 17.83
N MET A 208 -24.45 18.30 16.95
CA MET A 208 -24.92 19.19 15.89
C MET A 208 -26.44 19.10 15.76
N ASP A 209 -27.07 20.20 15.37
CA ASP A 209 -28.49 20.21 15.02
C ASP A 209 -28.64 19.70 13.57
N ILE A 210 -29.29 18.55 13.38
CA ILE A 210 -29.41 17.84 12.10
C ILE A 210 -30.86 17.89 11.61
N GLU A 211 -31.05 18.29 10.35
CA GLU A 211 -32.35 18.24 9.66
C GLU A 211 -32.64 16.80 9.20
N LYS A 212 -33.78 16.25 9.63
CA LYS A 212 -34.23 14.91 9.24
C LYS A 212 -35.66 14.94 8.72
N SER A 213 -35.90 14.16 7.69
CA SER A 213 -37.25 13.87 7.19
C SER A 213 -37.80 12.67 7.97
N VAL A 214 -38.79 12.90 8.84
CA VAL A 214 -39.45 11.85 9.63
C VAL A 214 -40.90 11.66 9.16
N PRO A 215 -41.44 10.44 9.16
CA PRO A 215 -42.84 10.21 8.82
C PRO A 215 -43.74 10.94 9.82
N LYS A 216 -44.77 11.60 9.30
CA LYS A 216 -45.74 12.37 10.07
C LYS A 216 -46.60 11.42 10.90
N GLU A 217 -46.88 11.79 12.14
CA GLU A 217 -47.60 10.94 13.09
C GLU A 217 -48.97 10.51 12.51
N GLY A 218 -49.11 9.20 12.22
CA GLY A 218 -50.33 8.62 11.62
C GLY A 218 -50.34 8.46 10.09
N SER A 219 -49.22 8.72 9.38
CA SER A 219 -49.09 8.48 7.94
C SER A 219 -47.71 7.90 7.60
N GLU A 220 -47.66 6.82 6.82
CA GLU A 220 -46.40 6.23 6.31
C GLU A 220 -45.90 6.93 5.03
N ASP A 221 -46.75 7.73 4.37
CA ASP A 221 -46.50 8.35 3.06
C ASP A 221 -46.25 9.87 3.12
N GLU A 222 -46.42 10.51 4.29
CA GLU A 222 -46.13 11.94 4.49
C GLU A 222 -44.93 12.11 5.42
N TYR A 223 -43.95 12.92 5.03
CA TYR A 223 -42.78 13.24 5.85
C TYR A 223 -42.81 14.71 6.31
N THR A 224 -42.27 14.99 7.49
CA THR A 224 -42.05 16.33 8.04
C THR A 224 -40.58 16.50 8.37
N GLU A 225 -40.03 17.69 8.11
CA GLU A 225 -38.67 18.04 8.49
C GLU A 225 -38.63 18.41 9.98
N VAL A 226 -37.78 17.74 10.73
CA VAL A 226 -37.51 18.02 12.14
C VAL A 226 -36.02 18.27 12.32
N VAL A 227 -35.69 19.26 13.16
CA VAL A 227 -34.31 19.51 13.58
C VAL A 227 -34.10 18.79 14.90
N GLN A 228 -33.12 17.88 14.95
CA GLN A 228 -32.78 17.13 16.15
C GLN A 228 -31.29 17.27 16.45
N GLU A 229 -30.95 17.50 17.73
CA GLU A 229 -29.58 17.46 18.20
C GLU A 229 -29.06 16.01 18.22
N GLU A 230 -27.97 15.74 17.50
CA GLU A 230 -27.35 14.43 17.43
C GLU A 230 -25.85 14.47 17.70
N VAL A 231 -25.33 13.38 18.27
CA VAL A 231 -23.89 13.17 18.39
C VAL A 231 -23.37 12.70 17.04
N VAL A 232 -22.50 13.51 16.43
CA VAL A 232 -21.99 13.26 15.08
C VAL A 232 -20.66 12.52 15.05
N ASN A 233 -19.96 12.38 16.18
CA ASN A 233 -18.67 11.68 16.27
C ASN A 233 -18.78 10.30 16.92
N SER A 234 -17.91 9.38 16.53
CA SER A 234 -17.89 7.98 17.00
C SER A 234 -17.23 7.78 18.39
N MET A 235 -16.49 8.79 18.88
CA MET A 235 -15.82 8.89 20.19
C MET A 235 -14.70 7.89 20.51
N VAL A 236 -14.93 6.59 20.31
CA VAL A 236 -13.91 5.56 20.52
C VAL A 236 -13.53 4.96 19.17
N PRO A 237 -12.36 5.32 18.63
CA PRO A 237 -11.91 4.72 17.39
C PRO A 237 -11.79 3.21 17.50
N MET A 238 -12.16 2.52 16.43
CA MET A 238 -12.14 1.06 16.37
C MET A 238 -10.76 0.48 16.75
N TRP A 239 -9.67 1.12 16.33
CA TRP A 239 -8.28 0.70 16.61
C TRP A 239 -7.84 0.87 18.06
N ARG A 240 -8.63 1.54 18.91
CA ARG A 240 -8.39 1.63 20.36
C ARG A 240 -9.26 0.67 21.17
N LYS A 241 -10.28 0.05 20.56
CA LYS A 241 -11.13 -0.95 21.22
C LYS A 241 -10.37 -2.25 21.43
N ASN A 242 -10.76 -3.00 22.45
CA ASN A 242 -10.19 -4.32 22.67
C ASN A 242 -10.57 -5.24 21.49
N LYS A 243 -9.60 -5.99 20.96
CA LYS A 243 -9.84 -6.92 19.84
C LYS A 243 -10.95 -7.94 20.12
N ASN A 244 -11.14 -8.32 21.38
CA ASN A 244 -12.16 -9.29 21.79
C ASN A 244 -13.58 -8.70 21.78
N GLU A 245 -13.72 -7.38 21.75
CA GLU A 245 -15.01 -6.67 21.64
C GLU A 245 -15.41 -6.45 20.18
N LEU A 246 -14.52 -6.76 19.23
CA LEU A 246 -14.71 -6.51 17.81
C LEU A 246 -14.96 -7.82 17.08
N THR A 247 -15.99 -7.84 16.25
CA THR A 247 -16.33 -8.93 15.35
C THR A 247 -15.69 -8.75 13.99
N LYS A 248 -15.71 -9.78 13.15
CA LYS A 248 -15.26 -9.67 11.75
C LYS A 248 -16.07 -8.61 10.99
N GLU A 249 -17.38 -8.55 11.23
CA GLU A 249 -18.29 -7.61 10.57
C GLU A 249 -17.91 -6.15 10.90
N ASP A 250 -17.46 -5.86 12.12
CA ASP A 250 -16.95 -4.54 12.47
C ASP A 250 -15.74 -4.14 11.61
N TYR A 251 -14.82 -5.07 11.33
CA TYR A 251 -13.66 -4.81 10.46
C TYR A 251 -14.05 -4.66 9.00
N ASP A 252 -15.00 -5.46 8.52
CA ASP A 252 -15.48 -5.38 7.15
C ASP A 252 -16.25 -4.06 6.91
N ASN A 253 -17.06 -3.62 7.89
CA ASN A 253 -17.76 -2.33 7.86
C ASN A 253 -16.76 -1.17 7.89
N PHE A 254 -15.76 -1.21 8.79
CA PHE A 254 -14.73 -0.17 8.84
C PHE A 254 -13.94 -0.07 7.52
N TYR A 255 -13.65 -1.20 6.87
CA TYR A 255 -12.99 -1.22 5.56
C TYR A 255 -13.83 -0.49 4.49
N ALA A 256 -15.14 -0.74 4.48
CA ALA A 256 -16.08 -0.13 3.53
C ALA A 256 -16.30 1.37 3.82
N GLU A 257 -16.51 1.75 5.09
CA GLU A 257 -16.69 3.15 5.53
C GLU A 257 -15.48 4.02 5.20
N LYS A 258 -14.27 3.45 5.31
CA LYS A 258 -13.02 4.11 4.93
C LYS A 258 -12.76 4.14 3.43
N HIS A 259 -13.60 3.51 2.64
CA HIS A 259 -13.45 3.41 1.19
C HIS A 259 -12.07 2.86 0.76
N TYR A 260 -11.52 1.91 1.53
CA TYR A 260 -10.23 1.29 1.19
C TYR A 260 -10.29 0.42 -0.07
N GLY A 261 -11.49 -0.04 -0.43
CA GLY A 261 -11.80 -0.76 -1.65
C GLY A 261 -13.31 -0.96 -1.79
N PHE A 262 -13.75 -1.36 -2.99
CA PHE A 262 -15.14 -1.76 -3.25
C PHE A 262 -15.34 -3.28 -3.07
N ASP A 263 -14.26 -4.00 -2.82
CA ASP A 263 -14.19 -5.43 -2.52
C ASP A 263 -14.29 -5.69 -1.00
N LYS A 264 -14.01 -6.93 -0.59
CA LYS A 264 -13.89 -7.30 0.82
C LYS A 264 -12.43 -7.61 1.12
N PRO A 265 -11.93 -7.31 2.33
CA PRO A 265 -10.57 -7.69 2.69
C PRO A 265 -10.47 -9.21 2.89
N LEU A 266 -9.39 -9.81 2.37
CA LEU A 266 -9.04 -11.20 2.66
C LEU A 266 -8.59 -11.38 4.11
N LYS A 267 -7.96 -10.34 4.67
CA LYS A 267 -7.41 -10.35 6.03
C LYS A 267 -7.41 -8.95 6.63
N HIS A 268 -7.74 -8.86 7.92
CA HIS A 268 -7.45 -7.70 8.75
C HIS A 268 -6.33 -8.02 9.74
N ILE A 269 -5.56 -7.00 10.11
CA ILE A 269 -4.47 -7.08 11.08
C ILE A 269 -4.64 -5.91 12.05
N HIS A 270 -5.07 -6.21 13.27
CA HIS A 270 -5.15 -5.22 14.33
C HIS A 270 -3.88 -5.28 15.19
N ILE A 271 -3.17 -4.18 15.35
CA ILE A 271 -1.95 -4.03 16.12
C ILE A 271 -2.21 -3.03 17.25
N SER A 272 -1.82 -3.39 18.46
CA SER A 272 -1.67 -2.47 19.59
C SER A 272 -0.30 -2.73 20.18
N ALA A 273 0.54 -1.70 20.21
CA ALA A 273 1.94 -1.83 20.59
C ALA A 273 2.30 -0.81 21.67
N ASP A 274 2.62 -1.30 22.85
CA ASP A 274 3.12 -0.52 23.98
C ASP A 274 4.60 -0.84 24.21
N GLY A 275 5.50 0.02 23.73
CA GLY A 275 6.94 -0.21 23.85
C GLY A 275 7.73 1.04 23.49
N ALA A 276 8.87 0.88 22.79
CA ALA A 276 9.72 2.01 22.39
C ALA A 276 9.01 3.12 21.59
N VAL A 277 7.92 2.77 20.90
CA VAL A 277 6.96 3.69 20.28
C VAL A 277 5.57 3.08 20.50
N ARG A 278 4.64 3.88 21.02
CA ARG A 278 3.26 3.50 21.26
C ARG A 278 2.40 3.81 20.04
N TYR A 279 1.74 2.81 19.50
CA TYR A 279 0.83 2.99 18.37
C TYR A 279 -0.22 1.88 18.28
N ASN A 280 -1.34 2.21 17.67
CA ASN A 280 -2.36 1.28 17.24
C ASN A 280 -2.45 1.32 15.71
N ALA A 281 -2.79 0.19 15.09
CA ALA A 281 -2.98 0.13 13.65
C ALA A 281 -4.03 -0.92 13.29
N ILE A 282 -4.82 -0.63 12.26
CA ILE A 282 -5.65 -1.62 11.58
C ILE A 282 -5.20 -1.63 10.12
N LEU A 283 -4.69 -2.77 9.68
CA LEU A 283 -4.23 -2.99 8.31
C LEU A 283 -5.12 -4.02 7.64
N TYR A 284 -5.26 -3.92 6.32
CA TYR A 284 -6.05 -4.79 5.49
C TYR A 284 -5.25 -5.29 4.30
N ILE A 285 -5.45 -6.57 3.98
CA ILE A 285 -5.06 -7.18 2.71
C ILE A 285 -6.31 -7.22 1.83
N PRO A 286 -6.42 -6.37 0.80
CA PRO A 286 -7.55 -6.39 -0.13
C PRO A 286 -7.65 -7.72 -0.87
N GLU A 287 -8.82 -8.04 -1.42
CA GLU A 287 -9.00 -9.20 -2.30
C GLU A 287 -8.54 -8.88 -3.72
N LYS A 288 -8.76 -7.64 -4.19
CA LYS A 288 -8.49 -7.24 -5.57
C LYS A 288 -7.54 -6.06 -5.66
N THR A 289 -6.76 -6.00 -6.73
CA THR A 289 -6.00 -4.80 -7.09
C THR A 289 -6.95 -3.68 -7.50
N PRO A 290 -6.72 -2.43 -7.08
CA PRO A 290 -7.39 -1.28 -7.68
C PRO A 290 -6.96 -1.13 -9.16
N TYR A 291 -7.81 -0.52 -9.98
CA TYR A 291 -7.59 -0.43 -11.44
C TYR A 291 -6.28 0.29 -11.81
N ASP A 292 -5.89 1.27 -11.01
CA ASP A 292 -4.69 2.09 -11.19
C ASP A 292 -3.42 1.47 -10.57
N PHE A 293 -3.47 0.29 -9.93
CA PHE A 293 -2.38 -0.23 -9.08
C PHE A 293 -0.98 -0.25 -9.73
N TYR A 294 -0.91 -0.56 -11.03
CA TYR A 294 0.34 -0.62 -11.79
C TYR A 294 0.62 0.61 -12.65
N THR A 295 -0.15 1.69 -12.48
CA THR A 295 0.06 2.96 -13.19
C THR A 295 0.95 3.89 -12.38
N LYS A 296 1.41 4.98 -13.02
CA LYS A 296 2.29 5.96 -12.35
C LYS A 296 1.53 6.83 -11.34
N GLU A 297 0.22 6.88 -11.47
CA GLU A 297 -0.69 7.69 -10.66
C GLU A 297 -1.05 7.00 -9.33
N TYR A 298 -0.74 5.70 -9.19
CA TYR A 298 -1.01 4.99 -7.94
C TYR A 298 -0.19 5.54 -6.78
N GLU A 299 -0.89 6.00 -5.74
CA GLU A 299 -0.27 6.42 -4.50
C GLU A 299 -0.43 5.33 -3.44
N LYS A 300 0.71 4.79 -3.00
CA LYS A 300 0.79 3.89 -1.85
C LYS A 300 0.74 4.65 -0.52
N GLY A 301 0.38 3.95 0.55
CA GLY A 301 0.51 4.45 1.92
C GLY A 301 -0.66 4.08 2.80
N LEU A 302 -0.47 4.31 4.10
CA LEU A 302 -1.50 4.15 5.13
C LEU A 302 -1.97 5.52 5.61
N GLU A 303 -3.21 5.60 6.11
CA GLU A 303 -3.65 6.80 6.84
C GLU A 303 -2.83 6.93 8.12
N LEU A 304 -2.30 8.12 8.38
CA LEU A 304 -1.51 8.40 9.57
C LEU A 304 -2.26 9.37 10.48
N TYR A 305 -2.48 8.93 11.71
CA TYR A 305 -3.12 9.65 12.79
C TYR A 305 -2.12 9.92 13.91
N SER A 306 -2.30 11.06 14.57
CA SER A 306 -1.61 11.40 15.81
C SER A 306 -2.62 11.78 16.87
N SER A 307 -2.66 11.00 17.96
CA SER A 307 -3.64 11.15 19.04
C SER A 307 -5.10 11.20 18.54
N GLY A 308 -5.43 10.35 17.56
CA GLY A 308 -6.78 10.27 16.98
C GLY A 308 -7.12 11.33 15.93
N VAL A 309 -6.19 12.26 15.64
CA VAL A 309 -6.35 13.29 14.61
C VAL A 309 -5.62 12.87 13.33
N LEU A 310 -6.31 12.94 12.18
CA LEU A 310 -5.74 12.60 10.88
C LEU A 310 -4.67 13.62 10.46
N ILE A 311 -3.48 13.14 10.13
CA ILE A 311 -2.32 13.93 9.70
C ILE A 311 -2.10 13.77 8.19
N MET A 312 -2.07 12.52 7.70
CA MET A 312 -1.86 12.21 6.28
C MET A 312 -2.84 11.14 5.81
N ASN A 313 -3.47 11.33 4.65
CA ASN A 313 -4.32 10.31 4.03
C ASN A 313 -3.50 9.11 3.52
N LYS A 314 -2.29 9.37 2.99
CA LYS A 314 -1.39 8.35 2.44
C LYS A 314 0.04 8.64 2.88
N CYS A 315 0.49 7.95 3.91
CA CYS A 315 1.88 7.98 4.36
C CYS A 315 2.62 6.79 3.74
N SER A 316 3.35 7.05 2.67
CA SER A 316 4.10 6.06 1.89
C SER A 316 5.28 5.46 2.66
N ASP A 317 5.83 6.18 3.64
CA ASP A 317 6.96 5.73 4.47
C ASP A 317 6.61 4.62 5.46
N LEU A 318 5.31 4.40 5.73
CA LEU A 318 4.84 3.34 6.62
C LEU A 318 4.90 1.94 5.97
N VAL A 319 4.91 1.86 4.64
CA VAL A 319 4.87 0.60 3.90
C VAL A 319 5.87 0.57 2.73
N PRO A 320 6.68 -0.49 2.61
CA PRO A 320 7.59 -0.64 1.47
C PRO A 320 6.81 -0.90 0.16
N ASP A 321 7.46 -0.69 -0.99
CA ASP A 321 6.79 -0.81 -2.30
C ASP A 321 6.22 -2.21 -2.55
N TYR A 322 6.91 -3.27 -2.14
CA TYR A 322 6.41 -4.65 -2.29
C TYR A 322 5.18 -4.97 -1.41
N PHE A 323 4.80 -4.10 -0.47
CA PHE A 323 3.56 -4.17 0.30
C PHE A 323 2.65 -2.96 0.05
N SER A 324 2.80 -2.28 -1.09
CA SER A 324 2.01 -1.10 -1.47
C SER A 324 0.50 -1.36 -1.53
N PHE A 325 0.08 -2.61 -1.69
CA PHE A 325 -1.32 -3.05 -1.70
C PHE A 325 -2.01 -2.95 -0.33
N VAL A 326 -1.25 -2.90 0.76
CA VAL A 326 -1.83 -2.87 2.11
C VAL A 326 -2.56 -1.54 2.32
N LYS A 327 -3.80 -1.63 2.78
CA LYS A 327 -4.65 -0.49 3.15
C LYS A 327 -4.81 -0.44 4.66
N GLY A 328 -5.21 0.71 5.19
CA GLY A 328 -5.46 0.84 6.61
C GLY A 328 -4.91 2.12 7.20
N MET A 329 -4.75 2.10 8.52
CA MET A 329 -4.42 3.27 9.31
C MET A 329 -3.44 2.95 10.45
N VAL A 330 -2.75 3.98 10.91
CA VAL A 330 -1.84 3.96 12.05
C VAL A 330 -2.10 5.20 12.90
N ASP A 331 -2.33 5.02 14.20
CA ASP A 331 -2.47 6.10 15.19
C ASP A 331 -1.37 6.00 16.25
N SER A 332 -0.62 7.08 16.45
CA SER A 332 0.44 7.14 17.45
C SER A 332 0.48 8.48 18.18
N GLU A 333 0.54 8.41 19.50
CA GLU A 333 0.66 9.58 20.40
C GLU A 333 2.11 10.09 20.50
N ASP A 334 3.09 9.29 20.06
CA ASP A 334 4.52 9.58 20.23
C ASP A 334 5.14 10.30 19.00
N LEU A 335 4.32 10.73 18.02
CA LEU A 335 4.77 11.40 16.81
C LEU A 335 4.96 12.91 17.03
N SER A 336 6.10 13.43 16.58
CA SER A 336 6.39 14.87 16.60
C SER A 336 5.89 15.55 15.33
N LEU A 337 4.84 16.35 15.46
CA LEU A 337 4.21 17.07 14.35
C LEU A 337 4.89 18.40 14.07
N ASN A 338 4.82 18.86 12.82
CA ASN A 338 5.16 20.23 12.45
C ASN A 338 4.10 21.22 12.94
N ILE A 339 4.40 22.51 12.81
CA ILE A 339 3.52 23.58 13.31
C ILE A 339 2.14 23.53 12.63
N SER A 340 2.07 23.15 11.35
CA SER A 340 0.78 22.99 10.64
C SER A 340 0.00 21.72 11.01
N ARG A 341 0.66 20.77 11.70
CA ARG A 341 0.18 19.41 11.97
C ARG A 341 -0.21 18.64 10.70
N GLU A 342 0.41 18.96 9.57
CA GLU A 342 0.20 18.28 8.27
C GLU A 342 1.41 17.42 7.89
N LEU A 343 2.59 17.69 8.46
CA LEU A 343 3.81 16.95 8.20
C LEU A 343 4.52 16.57 9.50
N LEU A 344 5.35 15.53 9.46
CA LEU A 344 6.17 15.11 10.59
C LEU A 344 7.46 15.95 10.65
N GLN A 345 7.87 16.36 11.85
CA GLN A 345 9.16 17.04 12.05
C GLN A 345 10.33 16.06 12.09
N HIS A 346 10.13 14.87 12.67
CA HIS A 346 11.15 13.86 12.89
C HIS A 346 10.64 12.45 12.57
N ASP A 347 11.36 11.75 11.70
CA ASP A 347 10.96 10.47 11.09
C ASP A 347 11.45 9.23 11.90
N ARG A 348 12.12 9.40 13.04
CA ARG A 348 12.70 8.25 13.75
C ARG A 348 11.63 7.28 14.26
N GLN A 349 10.59 7.78 14.90
CA GLN A 349 9.47 6.98 15.39
C GLN A 349 8.73 6.31 14.23
N LEU A 350 8.51 7.05 13.13
CA LEU A 350 7.83 6.54 11.94
C LEU A 350 8.60 5.36 11.32
N LYS A 351 9.92 5.45 11.17
CA LYS A 351 10.77 4.32 10.70
C LYS A 351 10.66 3.08 11.59
N ILE A 352 10.55 3.25 12.91
CA ILE A 352 10.39 2.13 13.85
C ILE A 352 9.01 1.48 13.63
N ILE A 353 7.96 2.28 13.49
CA ILE A 353 6.59 1.80 13.21
C ILE A 353 6.57 1.06 11.86
N ALA A 354 7.10 1.67 10.79
CA ALA A 354 7.17 1.11 9.45
C ALA A 354 7.88 -0.26 9.43
N LYS A 355 9.01 -0.38 10.15
CA LYS A 355 9.73 -1.65 10.28
C LYS A 355 8.87 -2.73 10.94
N ARG A 356 8.17 -2.40 12.03
CA ARG A 356 7.29 -3.34 12.75
C ARG A 356 6.08 -3.73 11.90
N ILE A 357 5.47 -2.78 11.19
CA ILE A 357 4.37 -3.03 10.26
C ILE A 357 4.81 -3.97 9.15
N LYS A 358 5.95 -3.73 8.52
CA LYS A 358 6.53 -4.63 7.51
C LYS A 358 6.69 -6.06 8.04
N GLU A 359 7.31 -6.22 9.22
CA GLU A 359 7.51 -7.53 9.84
C GLU A 359 6.16 -8.21 10.13
N LYS A 360 5.18 -7.44 10.62
CA LYS A 360 3.84 -7.96 10.90
C LYS A 360 3.10 -8.39 9.63
N ILE A 361 3.15 -7.61 8.55
CA ILE A 361 2.56 -7.97 7.25
C ILE A 361 3.18 -9.27 6.74
N LYS A 362 4.52 -9.39 6.72
CA LYS A 362 5.22 -10.62 6.31
C LYS A 362 4.71 -11.82 7.09
N ASN A 363 4.68 -11.72 8.42
CA ASN A 363 4.28 -12.83 9.29
C ASN A 363 2.81 -13.23 9.08
N GLU A 364 1.90 -12.27 8.89
CA GLU A 364 0.49 -12.56 8.63
C GLU A 364 0.29 -13.21 7.26
N LEU A 365 1.03 -12.79 6.24
CA LEU A 365 1.02 -13.46 4.93
C LEU A 365 1.55 -14.90 5.03
N GLN A 366 2.64 -15.15 5.78
CA GLN A 366 3.13 -16.51 6.03
C GLN A 366 2.13 -17.37 6.80
N LEU A 367 1.44 -16.79 7.79
CA LEU A 367 0.37 -17.48 8.53
C LEU A 367 -0.83 -17.78 7.64
N MET A 368 -1.19 -16.87 6.75
CA MET A 368 -2.26 -17.06 5.77
C MET A 368 -1.89 -18.19 4.79
N LEU A 369 -0.66 -18.18 4.25
CA LEU A 369 -0.14 -19.28 3.41
C LEU A 369 -0.25 -20.65 4.09
N LYS A 370 0.09 -20.73 5.38
CA LYS A 370 0.11 -21.99 6.14
C LYS A 370 -1.26 -22.47 6.60
N ASN A 371 -2.12 -21.56 7.06
CA ASN A 371 -3.35 -21.91 7.78
C ASN A 371 -4.63 -21.58 7.00
N ASP A 372 -4.54 -20.79 5.93
CA ASP A 372 -5.66 -20.29 5.13
C ASP A 372 -5.26 -20.20 3.65
N ARG A 373 -4.91 -21.36 3.10
CA ARG A 373 -4.31 -21.49 1.76
C ARG A 373 -5.19 -20.91 0.66
N GLU A 374 -6.51 -21.09 0.75
CA GLU A 374 -7.46 -20.59 -0.25
C GLU A 374 -7.40 -19.06 -0.37
N ASN A 375 -7.43 -18.34 0.76
CA ASN A 375 -7.33 -16.87 0.73
C ASN A 375 -5.93 -16.41 0.34
N TYR A 376 -4.88 -17.17 0.68
CA TYR A 376 -3.52 -16.87 0.22
C TYR A 376 -3.39 -16.95 -1.30
N GLU A 377 -3.96 -17.97 -1.93
CA GLU A 377 -3.93 -18.11 -3.39
C GLU A 377 -4.70 -16.98 -4.08
N LYS A 378 -5.87 -16.57 -3.55
CA LYS A 378 -6.59 -15.37 -4.03
C LYS A 378 -5.76 -14.10 -3.90
N PHE A 379 -5.08 -13.93 -2.76
CA PHE A 379 -4.14 -12.83 -2.55
C PHE A 379 -3.01 -12.87 -3.59
N PHE A 380 -2.43 -14.04 -3.83
CA PHE A 380 -1.30 -14.19 -4.73
C PHE A 380 -1.69 -14.00 -6.20
N GLU A 381 -2.91 -14.37 -6.59
CA GLU A 381 -3.47 -14.07 -7.91
C GLU A 381 -3.53 -12.55 -8.16
N SER A 382 -3.97 -11.77 -7.16
CA SER A 382 -4.05 -10.31 -7.25
C SER A 382 -2.70 -9.62 -7.13
N PHE A 383 -1.85 -10.03 -6.18
CA PHE A 383 -0.67 -9.26 -5.75
C PHE A 383 0.66 -10.01 -5.84
N GLY A 384 0.67 -11.27 -6.31
CA GLY A 384 1.87 -12.09 -6.43
C GLY A 384 2.92 -11.46 -7.35
N ARG A 385 2.49 -10.79 -8.43
CA ARG A 385 3.37 -10.01 -9.31
C ARG A 385 4.11 -8.90 -8.57
N GLN A 386 3.45 -8.23 -7.61
CA GLN A 386 4.09 -7.18 -6.80
C GLN A 386 5.16 -7.75 -5.86
N LEU A 387 4.91 -8.94 -5.29
CA LEU A 387 5.91 -9.62 -4.47
C LEU A 387 7.12 -10.05 -5.31
N LYS A 388 6.88 -10.64 -6.50
CA LYS A 388 7.93 -11.02 -7.45
C LYS A 388 8.75 -9.81 -7.90
N TYR A 389 8.10 -8.68 -8.19
CA TYR A 389 8.78 -7.40 -8.46
C TYR A 389 9.70 -6.99 -7.31
N GLY A 390 9.19 -7.02 -6.08
CA GLY A 390 9.96 -6.69 -4.88
C GLY A 390 11.21 -7.57 -4.65
N VAL A 391 11.25 -8.78 -5.21
CA VAL A 391 12.41 -9.68 -5.10
C VAL A 391 13.58 -9.18 -5.93
N TYR A 392 13.35 -8.61 -7.11
CA TYR A 392 14.42 -8.12 -7.99
C TYR A 392 14.58 -6.60 -8.02
N SER A 393 13.61 -5.85 -7.48
CA SER A 393 13.78 -4.42 -7.23
C SER A 393 14.98 -4.16 -6.32
N ASP A 394 15.54 -2.95 -6.42
CA ASP A 394 16.66 -2.50 -5.56
C ASP A 394 17.82 -3.50 -5.50
N PHE A 395 18.11 -4.14 -6.64
CA PHE A 395 19.17 -5.15 -6.77
C PHE A 395 19.06 -6.30 -5.77
N GLY A 396 17.83 -6.73 -5.44
CA GLY A 396 17.60 -7.90 -4.60
C GLY A 396 17.67 -7.66 -3.10
N GLN A 397 17.67 -6.40 -2.66
CA GLN A 397 17.78 -6.05 -1.23
C GLN A 397 16.68 -6.70 -0.36
N HIS A 398 15.54 -7.06 -0.95
CA HIS A 398 14.37 -7.56 -0.22
C HIS A 398 14.09 -9.06 -0.42
N LYS A 399 14.95 -9.77 -1.16
CA LYS A 399 14.72 -11.17 -1.54
C LYS A 399 14.50 -12.11 -0.34
N GLU A 400 15.29 -11.97 0.73
CA GLU A 400 15.15 -12.76 1.97
C GLU A 400 13.83 -12.52 2.70
N THR A 401 13.23 -11.34 2.50
CA THR A 401 11.95 -10.99 3.10
C THR A 401 10.80 -11.67 2.35
N LEU A 402 10.95 -11.88 1.04
CA LEU A 402 9.86 -12.21 0.12
C LEU A 402 9.88 -13.65 -0.42
N GLN A 403 11.04 -14.31 -0.44
CA GLN A 403 11.20 -15.64 -1.06
C GLN A 403 10.19 -16.69 -0.55
N ASP A 404 9.89 -16.68 0.75
CA ASP A 404 8.97 -17.63 1.39
C ASP A 404 7.48 -17.30 1.13
N LEU A 405 7.19 -16.23 0.39
CA LEU A 405 5.84 -15.82 0.00
C LEU A 405 5.54 -16.16 -1.46
N LEU A 406 6.52 -16.62 -2.23
CA LEU A 406 6.36 -16.86 -3.66
C LEU A 406 5.68 -18.20 -3.92
N LEU A 407 4.73 -18.19 -4.86
CA LEU A 407 4.10 -19.38 -5.41
C LEU A 407 4.36 -19.49 -6.91
N PHE A 408 4.52 -20.73 -7.38
CA PHE A 408 4.69 -21.08 -8.79
C PHE A 408 3.90 -22.35 -9.10
N TYR A 409 3.44 -22.52 -10.34
CA TYR A 409 2.71 -23.73 -10.71
C TYR A 409 3.67 -24.92 -10.80
N SER A 410 3.29 -26.07 -10.24
CA SER A 410 4.10 -27.29 -10.24
C SER A 410 3.63 -28.29 -11.28
N SER A 411 4.57 -28.86 -12.04
CA SER A 411 4.30 -29.92 -13.00
C SER A 411 3.84 -31.23 -12.37
N SER A 412 4.18 -31.48 -11.10
CA SER A 412 3.89 -32.74 -10.41
C SER A 412 2.63 -32.66 -9.57
N GLU A 413 2.39 -31.51 -8.95
CA GLU A 413 1.23 -31.27 -8.09
C GLU A 413 0.02 -30.70 -8.85
N GLU A 414 0.22 -30.21 -10.08
CA GLU A 414 -0.81 -29.60 -10.94
C GLU A 414 -1.58 -28.44 -10.27
N LYS A 415 -0.88 -27.70 -9.42
CA LYS A 415 -1.38 -26.52 -8.70
C LYS A 415 -0.21 -25.60 -8.36
N VAL A 416 -0.50 -24.41 -7.85
CA VAL A 416 0.53 -23.53 -7.33
C VAL A 416 1.13 -24.08 -6.03
N VAL A 417 2.44 -23.96 -5.88
CA VAL A 417 3.22 -24.43 -4.72
C VAL A 417 4.27 -23.39 -4.36
N SER A 418 4.66 -23.36 -3.09
CA SER A 418 5.77 -22.56 -2.60
C SER A 418 7.12 -23.21 -2.89
N LEU A 419 8.19 -22.43 -2.82
CA LEU A 419 9.55 -22.94 -2.94
C LEU A 419 9.90 -23.94 -1.83
N ALA A 420 9.42 -23.73 -0.61
CA ALA A 420 9.59 -24.67 0.50
C ALA A 420 8.93 -26.03 0.19
N GLU A 421 7.68 -26.00 -0.26
CA GLU A 421 6.93 -27.20 -0.66
C GLU A 421 7.66 -27.97 -1.79
N TYR A 422 8.23 -27.27 -2.78
CA TYR A 422 9.06 -27.89 -3.82
C TYR A 422 10.30 -28.58 -3.22
N VAL A 423 11.06 -27.88 -2.37
CA VAL A 423 12.30 -28.41 -1.77
C VAL A 423 12.02 -29.64 -0.92
N GLU A 424 10.91 -29.67 -0.18
CA GLU A 424 10.49 -30.83 0.61
C GLU A 424 10.23 -32.09 -0.24
N ARG A 425 9.87 -31.93 -1.51
CA ARG A 425 9.61 -33.02 -2.47
C ARG A 425 10.79 -33.31 -3.41
N MET A 426 11.89 -32.58 -3.30
CA MET A 426 13.08 -32.83 -4.11
C MET A 426 13.61 -34.24 -3.85
N LYS A 427 14.01 -34.92 -4.93
CA LYS A 427 14.66 -36.24 -4.82
C LYS A 427 16.06 -36.10 -4.23
N GLU A 428 16.56 -37.17 -3.60
CA GLU A 428 17.89 -37.17 -2.96
C GLU A 428 19.02 -36.85 -3.95
N ASP A 429 18.90 -37.28 -5.20
CA ASP A 429 19.86 -37.06 -6.29
C ASP A 429 19.66 -35.72 -7.00
N GLN A 430 18.59 -34.97 -6.68
CA GLN A 430 18.24 -33.72 -7.33
C GLN A 430 19.09 -32.55 -6.82
N LYS A 431 19.89 -31.98 -7.71
CA LYS A 431 20.80 -30.86 -7.39
C LYS A 431 20.15 -29.48 -7.49
N TYR A 432 19.22 -29.30 -8.42
CA TYR A 432 18.67 -28.00 -8.82
C TYR A 432 17.16 -27.92 -8.61
N ILE A 433 16.66 -26.70 -8.43
CA ILE A 433 15.24 -26.36 -8.60
C ILE A 433 15.01 -26.13 -10.09
N TYR A 434 14.34 -27.08 -10.74
CA TYR A 434 14.08 -26.99 -12.18
C TYR A 434 12.88 -26.09 -12.47
N TYR A 435 13.01 -25.24 -13.48
CA TYR A 435 11.92 -24.38 -13.92
C TYR A 435 11.84 -24.24 -15.44
N ALA A 436 10.65 -23.95 -15.95
CA ALA A 436 10.39 -23.64 -17.34
C ALA A 436 9.51 -22.39 -17.43
N ALA A 437 9.80 -21.49 -18.37
CA ALA A 437 9.10 -20.23 -18.53
C ALA A 437 8.36 -20.19 -19.89
N GLY A 438 7.18 -19.57 -19.91
CA GLY A 438 6.39 -19.40 -21.13
C GLY A 438 5.00 -18.85 -20.87
N GLU A 439 4.24 -18.57 -21.93
CA GLU A 439 2.96 -17.83 -21.86
C GLU A 439 1.85 -18.51 -21.04
N SER A 440 1.88 -19.84 -20.87
CA SER A 440 0.85 -20.56 -20.12
C SER A 440 1.32 -21.92 -19.64
N VAL A 441 0.71 -22.41 -18.56
CA VAL A 441 0.90 -23.76 -18.02
C VAL A 441 0.78 -24.83 -19.11
N ALA A 442 -0.29 -24.79 -19.91
CA ALA A 442 -0.55 -25.79 -20.96
C ALA A 442 0.51 -25.79 -22.07
N ARG A 443 1.13 -24.63 -22.34
CA ARG A 443 2.20 -24.50 -23.33
C ARG A 443 3.52 -25.04 -22.77
N ILE A 444 3.86 -24.63 -21.55
CA ILE A 444 5.09 -25.07 -20.86
C ILE A 444 5.07 -26.59 -20.67
N ASP A 445 3.92 -27.16 -20.30
CA ASP A 445 3.76 -28.60 -20.08
C ASP A 445 4.08 -29.44 -21.34
N LYS A 446 3.87 -28.87 -22.53
CA LYS A 446 4.11 -29.52 -23.83
C LYS A 446 5.50 -29.21 -24.41
N MET A 447 6.35 -28.46 -23.72
CA MET A 447 7.66 -28.10 -24.22
C MET A 447 8.58 -29.33 -24.29
N PRO A 448 9.27 -29.57 -25.43
CA PRO A 448 10.18 -30.71 -25.58
C PRO A 448 11.32 -30.72 -24.55
N GLN A 449 11.76 -29.55 -24.08
CA GLN A 449 12.82 -29.40 -23.09
C GLN A 449 12.46 -30.00 -21.73
N THR A 450 11.17 -30.21 -21.45
CA THR A 450 10.70 -30.79 -20.18
C THR A 450 10.70 -32.32 -20.18
N GLU A 451 10.79 -32.97 -21.34
CA GLU A 451 10.59 -34.42 -21.50
C GLU A 451 11.55 -35.22 -20.59
N LEU A 452 12.84 -34.93 -20.63
CA LEU A 452 13.85 -35.65 -19.83
C LEU A 452 13.58 -35.56 -18.32
N LEU A 453 13.25 -34.37 -17.82
CA LEU A 453 12.98 -34.16 -16.41
C LEU A 453 11.72 -34.89 -15.97
N LYS A 454 10.66 -34.82 -16.79
CA LYS A 454 9.41 -35.54 -16.55
C LYS A 454 9.60 -37.06 -16.58
N ASP A 455 10.37 -37.58 -17.53
CA ASP A 455 10.71 -39.00 -17.62
C ASP A 455 11.51 -39.48 -16.40
N LYS A 456 12.43 -38.66 -15.89
CA LYS A 456 13.13 -38.92 -14.62
C LYS A 456 12.26 -38.63 -13.39
N GLY A 457 11.04 -38.11 -13.58
CA GLY A 457 10.08 -37.77 -12.54
C GLY A 457 10.52 -36.62 -11.64
N TYR A 458 11.35 -35.69 -12.12
CA TYR A 458 11.67 -34.46 -11.39
C TYR A 458 10.54 -33.45 -11.55
N GLU A 459 10.22 -32.74 -10.46
CA GLU A 459 9.26 -31.65 -10.46
C GLU A 459 9.84 -30.42 -11.17
N ILE A 460 9.02 -29.73 -11.97
CA ILE A 460 9.38 -28.51 -12.71
C ILE A 460 8.42 -27.40 -12.28
N LEU A 461 8.96 -26.25 -11.89
CA LEU A 461 8.16 -25.04 -11.66
C LEU A 461 7.87 -24.34 -13.00
N TYR A 462 6.62 -23.98 -13.23
CA TYR A 462 6.16 -23.27 -14.41
C TYR A 462 6.02 -21.79 -14.11
N PHE A 463 6.76 -20.98 -14.86
CA PHE A 463 6.80 -19.54 -14.77
C PHE A 463 6.00 -18.94 -15.92
N THR A 464 4.90 -18.28 -15.58
CA THR A 464 3.96 -17.72 -16.55
C THR A 464 3.96 -16.20 -16.56
N ASP A 465 4.57 -15.56 -15.56
CA ASP A 465 4.66 -14.11 -15.50
C ASP A 465 6.01 -13.63 -16.05
N ASP A 466 5.99 -12.47 -16.72
CA ASP A 466 7.18 -11.82 -17.27
C ASP A 466 8.24 -11.46 -16.22
N VAL A 467 7.83 -11.32 -14.95
CA VAL A 467 8.70 -11.01 -13.81
C VAL A 467 9.38 -12.24 -13.20
N ASP A 468 8.93 -13.45 -13.50
CA ASP A 468 9.34 -14.67 -12.80
C ASP A 468 10.84 -14.96 -12.94
N GLU A 469 11.34 -14.92 -14.18
CA GLU A 469 12.76 -15.19 -14.42
C GLU A 469 13.67 -14.11 -13.82
N PHE A 470 13.22 -12.85 -13.75
CA PHE A 470 13.97 -11.80 -13.06
C PHE A 470 14.04 -12.06 -11.56
N ALA A 471 12.92 -12.46 -10.95
CA ALA A 471 12.85 -12.77 -9.53
C ALA A 471 13.80 -13.92 -9.16
N VAL A 472 13.75 -15.05 -9.87
CA VAL A 472 14.61 -16.20 -9.52
C VAL A 472 16.09 -15.97 -9.84
N ARG A 473 16.42 -15.20 -10.88
CA ARG A 473 17.80 -14.79 -11.15
C ARG A 473 18.37 -13.97 -9.99
N MET A 474 17.56 -13.08 -9.40
CA MET A 474 17.99 -12.30 -8.25
C MET A 474 18.09 -13.14 -6.96
N LEU A 475 17.20 -14.13 -6.79
CA LEU A 475 17.31 -15.09 -5.69
C LEU A 475 18.64 -15.85 -5.74
N MET A 476 19.06 -16.26 -6.94
CA MET A 476 20.20 -17.14 -7.23
C MET A 476 19.98 -18.59 -6.75
N ASN A 477 19.64 -18.75 -5.47
CA ASN A 477 19.32 -20.03 -4.86
C ASN A 477 18.21 -19.87 -3.80
N TYR A 478 17.63 -20.99 -3.40
CA TYR A 478 16.70 -21.10 -2.27
C TYR A 478 17.08 -22.31 -1.43
N GLN A 479 17.33 -22.13 -0.13
CA GLN A 479 17.83 -23.19 0.77
C GLN A 479 19.06 -23.93 0.17
N ASP A 480 20.04 -23.17 -0.32
CA ASP A 480 21.26 -23.66 -0.98
C ASP A 480 21.04 -24.47 -2.28
N LYS A 481 19.83 -24.45 -2.85
CA LYS A 481 19.50 -25.07 -4.14
C LYS A 481 19.42 -24.01 -5.23
N GLU A 482 20.26 -24.14 -6.25
CA GLU A 482 20.28 -23.23 -7.39
C GLU A 482 19.09 -23.49 -8.34
N PHE A 483 18.60 -22.43 -8.98
CA PHE A 483 17.57 -22.53 -10.01
C PHE A 483 18.17 -22.91 -11.36
N LYS A 484 17.49 -23.80 -12.09
CA LYS A 484 17.95 -24.27 -13.40
C LYS A 484 16.82 -24.32 -14.42
N SER A 485 16.96 -23.55 -15.49
CA SER A 485 16.01 -23.56 -16.61
C SER A 485 16.09 -24.89 -17.37
N VAL A 486 14.94 -25.44 -17.76
CA VAL A 486 14.85 -26.59 -18.67
C VAL A 486 15.48 -26.31 -20.03
N SER A 487 15.60 -25.04 -20.43
CA SER A 487 16.22 -24.63 -21.69
C SER A 487 17.74 -24.49 -21.58
N SER A 488 18.33 -24.70 -20.40
CA SER A 488 19.79 -24.66 -20.22
C SER A 488 20.48 -25.83 -20.93
N GLY A 489 21.65 -25.60 -21.53
CA GLY A 489 22.41 -26.63 -22.22
C GLY A 489 22.82 -27.83 -21.35
N ASP A 490 23.08 -27.59 -20.06
CA ASP A 490 23.39 -28.64 -19.07
C ASP A 490 22.35 -28.61 -17.96
N LEU A 491 21.62 -29.70 -17.73
CA LEU A 491 20.63 -29.82 -16.66
C LEU A 491 21.21 -30.39 -15.36
N GLY A 492 22.52 -30.66 -15.32
CA GLY A 492 23.21 -31.22 -14.17
C GLY A 492 22.81 -32.64 -13.82
N ILE A 493 22.20 -33.32 -14.80
CA ILE A 493 21.77 -34.70 -14.74
C ILE A 493 22.94 -35.56 -15.23
N GLU A 494 23.31 -36.59 -14.48
CA GLU A 494 24.38 -37.49 -14.90
C GLU A 494 24.08 -38.10 -16.27
N ASP A 495 25.12 -38.10 -17.11
CA ASP A 495 25.06 -38.52 -18.49
C ASP A 495 24.86 -40.03 -18.55
N THR A 496 23.60 -40.45 -18.72
CA THR A 496 23.23 -41.86 -18.89
C THR A 496 23.40 -42.33 -20.34
N THR A 497 24.14 -41.58 -21.16
CA THR A 497 24.32 -41.90 -22.58
C THR A 497 24.93 -43.27 -22.76
N THR A 498 24.27 -44.10 -23.55
CA THR A 498 24.74 -45.45 -23.88
C THR A 498 25.96 -45.39 -24.80
N GLU A 499 26.74 -46.47 -24.91
CA GLU A 499 27.84 -46.53 -25.90
C GLU A 499 27.34 -46.38 -27.35
N GLU A 500 26.10 -46.80 -27.62
CA GLU A 500 25.45 -46.63 -28.91
C GLU A 500 25.20 -45.15 -29.23
N GLU A 501 24.70 -44.36 -28.27
CA GLU A 501 24.47 -42.92 -28.44
C GLU A 501 25.78 -42.15 -28.65
N LYS A 502 26.86 -42.53 -27.95
CA LYS A 502 28.20 -41.93 -28.16
C LYS A 502 28.79 -42.25 -29.53
N THR A 503 28.51 -43.45 -30.04
CA THR A 503 28.93 -43.86 -31.38
C THR A 503 28.14 -43.08 -32.44
N GLN A 504 26.82 -42.99 -32.26
CA GLN A 504 25.93 -42.23 -33.14
C GLN A 504 26.23 -40.73 -33.14
N GLU A 505 26.69 -40.17 -32.01
CA GLU A 505 27.19 -38.81 -31.90
C GLU A 505 28.44 -38.58 -32.73
N ASN A 506 29.40 -39.51 -32.68
CA ASN A 506 30.60 -39.43 -33.52
C ASN A 506 30.30 -39.55 -35.01
N GLU A 507 29.41 -40.47 -35.40
CA GLU A 507 29.02 -40.68 -36.81
C GLU A 507 28.23 -39.50 -37.39
N SER A 508 27.51 -38.75 -36.53
CA SER A 508 26.65 -37.66 -36.96
C SER A 508 27.32 -36.28 -36.93
N LYS A 509 28.60 -36.19 -36.54
CA LYS A 509 29.34 -34.91 -36.42
C LYS A 509 29.33 -34.10 -37.71
N GLU A 510 29.57 -34.75 -38.85
CA GLU A 510 29.61 -34.05 -40.15
C GLU A 510 28.25 -33.47 -40.54
N ILE A 511 27.16 -34.16 -40.18
CA ILE A 511 25.78 -33.68 -40.39
C ILE A 511 25.56 -32.38 -39.62
N PHE A 512 25.91 -32.34 -38.33
CA PHE A 512 25.70 -31.14 -37.52
C PHE A 512 26.57 -29.97 -37.94
N VAL A 513 27.80 -30.21 -38.40
CA VAL A 513 28.65 -29.17 -39.00
C VAL A 513 27.94 -28.56 -40.21
N LEU A 514 27.43 -29.38 -41.12
CA LEU A 514 26.72 -28.87 -42.30
C LEU A 514 25.39 -28.19 -41.96
N MET A 515 24.64 -28.70 -40.97
CA MET A 515 23.44 -28.02 -40.47
C MET A 515 23.77 -26.64 -39.92
N LYS A 516 24.86 -26.52 -39.16
CA LYS A 516 25.34 -25.26 -38.60
C LYS A 516 25.75 -24.28 -39.70
N GLU A 517 26.38 -24.76 -40.77
CA GLU A 517 26.70 -23.95 -41.96
C GLU A 517 25.43 -23.43 -42.65
N VAL A 518 24.42 -24.29 -42.84
CA VAL A 518 23.11 -23.89 -43.38
C VAL A 518 22.42 -22.84 -42.50
N LEU A 519 22.57 -22.96 -41.19
CA LEU A 519 21.97 -22.08 -40.18
C LEU A 519 22.91 -20.97 -39.69
N MET A 520 23.93 -20.62 -40.48
CA MET A 520 24.91 -19.60 -40.11
C MET A 520 24.23 -18.27 -39.75
N GLY A 521 24.56 -17.73 -38.58
CA GLY A 521 23.96 -16.51 -38.04
C GLY A 521 22.57 -16.67 -37.42
N LYS A 522 21.97 -17.87 -37.47
CA LYS A 522 20.68 -18.20 -36.83
C LYS A 522 20.84 -18.91 -35.48
N VAL A 523 21.86 -19.77 -35.37
CA VAL A 523 22.21 -20.51 -34.15
C VAL A 523 23.71 -20.43 -33.86
N LYS A 524 24.08 -20.53 -32.58
CA LYS A 524 25.47 -20.65 -32.13
C LYS A 524 26.03 -22.04 -32.44
N ASP A 525 25.21 -23.08 -32.28
CA ASP A 525 25.63 -24.46 -32.51
C ASP A 525 24.46 -25.39 -32.86
N VAL A 526 24.81 -26.57 -33.38
CA VAL A 526 23.87 -27.68 -33.62
C VAL A 526 24.46 -28.94 -32.97
N ARG A 527 23.70 -29.63 -32.12
CA ARG A 527 24.18 -30.82 -31.40
C ARG A 527 23.11 -31.91 -31.25
N ILE A 528 23.53 -33.10 -30.85
CA ILE A 528 22.60 -34.14 -30.40
C ILE A 528 21.90 -33.68 -29.13
N SER A 529 20.58 -33.89 -29.10
CA SER A 529 19.85 -33.74 -27.86
C SER A 529 20.00 -34.98 -26.98
N LYS A 530 20.30 -34.73 -25.70
CA LYS A 530 20.21 -35.74 -24.64
C LYS A 530 18.86 -35.70 -23.92
N ARG A 531 18.00 -34.74 -24.26
CA ARG A 531 16.74 -34.48 -23.55
C ARG A 531 15.48 -34.83 -24.33
N LEU A 532 15.57 -34.90 -25.65
CA LEU A 532 14.45 -35.19 -26.53
C LEU A 532 14.15 -36.68 -26.61
N LYS A 533 12.87 -37.01 -26.55
CA LYS A 533 12.33 -38.36 -26.73
C LYS A 533 11.40 -38.42 -27.92
N ASN A 534 10.32 -37.66 -27.91
CA ASN A 534 9.28 -37.75 -28.95
C ASN A 534 9.43 -36.68 -30.04
N HIS A 535 10.08 -35.56 -29.74
CA HIS A 535 10.20 -34.45 -30.67
C HIS A 535 11.49 -34.55 -31.51
N PRO A 536 11.47 -34.11 -32.78
CA PRO A 536 12.65 -34.18 -33.65
C PRO A 536 13.73 -33.15 -33.29
N VAL A 537 13.34 -31.98 -32.78
CA VAL A 537 14.24 -30.85 -32.49
C VAL A 537 13.70 -29.99 -31.36
N CYS A 538 14.59 -29.26 -30.69
CA CYS A 538 14.26 -28.14 -29.82
C CYS A 538 15.36 -27.08 -29.83
N LEU A 539 15.07 -25.90 -29.27
CA LEU A 539 16.08 -24.87 -29.04
C LEU A 539 16.46 -24.80 -27.57
N THR A 540 17.75 -24.68 -27.29
CA THR A 540 18.29 -24.43 -25.95
C THR A 540 19.13 -23.17 -25.94
N ALA A 541 19.44 -22.66 -24.75
CA ALA A 541 20.34 -21.54 -24.56
C ALA A 541 21.62 -22.00 -23.83
N ASP A 542 22.78 -21.69 -24.42
CA ASP A 542 24.09 -21.97 -23.81
C ASP A 542 24.65 -20.78 -23.00
N GLY A 543 24.04 -19.60 -23.13
CA GLY A 543 24.42 -18.38 -22.42
C GLY A 543 23.58 -18.12 -21.16
N GLU A 544 23.83 -16.98 -20.52
CA GLU A 544 23.06 -16.55 -19.34
C GLU A 544 21.62 -16.17 -19.67
N LEU A 545 21.32 -15.84 -20.93
CA LEU A 545 19.99 -15.41 -21.36
C LEU A 545 19.17 -16.60 -21.88
N SER A 546 18.01 -16.84 -21.28
CA SER A 546 17.03 -17.82 -21.78
C SER A 546 16.28 -17.28 -22.99
N ILE A 547 15.67 -18.18 -23.76
CA ILE A 547 14.87 -17.81 -24.93
C ILE A 547 13.61 -17.03 -24.51
N GLU A 548 13.01 -17.37 -23.37
CA GLU A 548 11.85 -16.63 -22.86
C GLU A 548 12.21 -15.21 -22.40
N MET A 549 13.31 -15.06 -21.65
CA MET A 549 13.83 -13.75 -21.27
C MET A 549 14.16 -12.87 -22.49
N GLU A 550 14.70 -13.45 -23.58
CA GLU A 550 14.89 -12.72 -24.83
C GLU A 550 13.57 -12.11 -25.33
N LYS A 551 12.47 -12.86 -25.33
CA LYS A 551 11.15 -12.34 -25.78
C LYS A 551 10.65 -11.23 -24.89
N ILE A 552 10.80 -11.38 -23.57
CA ILE A 552 10.39 -10.36 -22.60
C ILE A 552 11.18 -9.07 -22.84
N LEU A 553 12.50 -9.16 -22.99
CA LEU A 553 13.37 -8.00 -23.28
C LEU A 553 13.04 -7.35 -24.63
N ALA A 554 12.71 -8.15 -25.64
CA ALA A 554 12.31 -7.64 -26.95
C ALA A 554 10.97 -6.86 -26.90
N ALA A 555 10.06 -7.23 -26.00
CA ALA A 555 8.78 -6.55 -25.79
C ALA A 555 8.89 -5.25 -24.97
N MET A 556 10.02 -5.00 -24.29
CA MET A 556 10.21 -3.79 -23.49
C MET A 556 10.36 -2.52 -24.35
N PRO A 557 9.85 -1.36 -23.90
CA PRO A 557 10.15 -0.07 -24.51
C PRO A 557 11.67 0.22 -24.47
N ASN A 558 12.26 0.64 -25.59
CA ASN A 558 13.70 0.84 -25.77
C ASN A 558 14.55 -0.45 -25.65
N ASN A 559 14.09 -1.55 -26.26
CA ASN A 559 14.85 -2.79 -26.31
C ASN A 559 16.27 -2.60 -26.90
N GLN A 560 17.22 -3.40 -26.42
CA GLN A 560 18.63 -3.37 -26.86
C GLN A 560 18.96 -4.50 -27.85
N GLU A 561 17.93 -5.10 -28.48
CA GLU A 561 18.05 -6.27 -29.37
C GLU A 561 18.93 -7.42 -28.82
N ILE A 562 18.91 -7.63 -27.50
CA ILE A 562 19.69 -8.69 -26.86
C ILE A 562 19.07 -10.05 -27.21
N LYS A 563 19.87 -10.96 -27.78
CA LYS A 563 19.44 -12.30 -28.19
C LYS A 563 20.08 -13.39 -27.36
N ALA A 564 19.34 -14.47 -27.12
CA ALA A 564 19.89 -15.65 -26.47
C ALA A 564 20.89 -16.38 -27.41
N GLU A 565 21.91 -17.00 -26.82
CA GLU A 565 22.83 -17.86 -27.55
C GLU A 565 22.17 -19.21 -27.84
N ARG A 566 21.38 -19.26 -28.91
CA ARG A 566 20.54 -20.41 -29.28
C ARG A 566 21.37 -21.57 -29.83
N VAL A 567 21.05 -22.78 -29.39
CA VAL A 567 21.58 -24.04 -29.92
C VAL A 567 20.41 -24.89 -30.38
N LEU A 568 20.50 -25.42 -31.61
CA LEU A 568 19.53 -26.38 -32.12
C LEU A 568 19.96 -27.78 -31.66
N GLU A 569 19.15 -28.40 -30.79
CA GLU A 569 19.34 -29.80 -30.43
C GLU A 569 18.47 -30.69 -31.33
N VAL A 570 19.06 -31.76 -31.86
CA VAL A 570 18.41 -32.70 -32.78
C VAL A 570 18.29 -34.07 -32.11
N ASN A 571 17.12 -34.69 -32.20
CA ASN A 571 16.86 -36.02 -31.65
C ASN A 571 17.34 -37.10 -32.64
N PRO A 572 18.41 -37.86 -32.31
CA PRO A 572 18.95 -38.87 -33.22
C PRO A 572 18.06 -40.12 -33.33
N ASN A 573 17.11 -40.30 -32.40
CA ASN A 573 16.21 -41.45 -32.34
C ASN A 573 14.88 -41.21 -33.07
N HIS A 574 14.64 -39.98 -33.54
CA HIS A 574 13.43 -39.63 -34.27
C HIS A 574 13.54 -40.01 -35.76
N GLU A 575 12.45 -40.50 -36.37
CA GLU A 575 12.46 -40.98 -37.77
C GLU A 575 12.93 -39.92 -38.78
N VAL A 576 12.65 -38.64 -38.50
CA VAL A 576 13.11 -37.51 -39.32
C VAL A 576 14.63 -37.43 -39.39
N PHE A 577 15.36 -37.86 -38.35
CA PHE A 577 16.81 -37.87 -38.38
C PHE A 577 17.36 -38.86 -39.43
N ASN A 578 16.69 -40.00 -39.63
CA ASN A 578 17.05 -40.94 -40.68
C ASN A 578 16.89 -40.32 -42.07
N LYS A 579 15.81 -39.56 -42.30
CA LYS A 579 15.63 -38.80 -43.56
C LYS A 579 16.71 -37.73 -43.75
N LEU A 580 17.17 -37.13 -42.67
CA LEU A 580 18.24 -36.15 -42.68
C LEU A 580 19.60 -36.81 -43.03
N LYS A 581 19.88 -38.01 -42.49
CA LYS A 581 21.03 -38.84 -42.88
C LYS A 581 20.98 -39.24 -44.36
N ASP A 582 19.86 -39.79 -44.81
CA ASP A 582 19.70 -40.24 -46.20
C ASP A 582 19.94 -39.08 -47.20
N SER A 583 19.36 -37.91 -46.92
CA SER A 583 19.52 -36.73 -47.78
C SER A 583 20.94 -36.14 -47.71
N PHE A 584 21.62 -36.22 -46.57
CA PHE A 584 23.01 -35.78 -46.44
C PHE A 584 23.94 -36.48 -47.44
N GLU A 585 23.71 -37.78 -47.69
CA GLU A 585 24.51 -38.58 -48.62
C GLU A 585 24.04 -38.46 -50.08
N SER A 586 22.73 -38.29 -50.31
CA SER A 586 22.12 -38.42 -51.64
C SER A 586 21.71 -37.10 -52.31
N ASP A 587 21.32 -36.07 -51.55
CA ASP A 587 20.74 -34.83 -52.06
C ASP A 587 20.96 -33.65 -51.08
N LYS A 588 21.98 -32.84 -51.35
CA LYS A 588 22.34 -31.69 -50.50
C LYS A 588 21.29 -30.58 -50.48
N ASP A 589 20.50 -30.41 -51.54
CA ASP A 589 19.44 -29.40 -51.58
C ASP A 589 18.27 -29.82 -50.69
N LYS A 590 17.90 -31.10 -50.75
CA LYS A 590 16.89 -31.67 -49.86
C LYS A 590 17.33 -31.68 -48.40
N PHE A 591 18.62 -31.93 -48.12
CA PHE A 591 19.20 -31.82 -46.79
C PHE A 591 19.06 -30.40 -46.22
N LYS A 592 19.39 -29.38 -47.02
CA LYS A 592 19.23 -27.97 -46.65
C LYS A 592 17.77 -27.65 -46.33
N LEU A 593 16.85 -28.13 -47.17
CA LEU A 593 15.42 -27.95 -47.00
C LEU A 593 14.90 -28.56 -45.68
N TYR A 594 15.29 -29.80 -45.36
CA TYR A 594 14.96 -30.41 -44.06
C TYR A 594 15.52 -29.63 -42.89
N THR A 595 16.78 -29.17 -42.98
CA THR A 595 17.44 -28.39 -41.93
C THR A 595 16.70 -27.08 -41.64
N GLU A 596 16.29 -26.34 -42.68
CA GLU A 596 15.53 -25.09 -42.53
C GLU A 596 14.14 -25.32 -41.96
N VAL A 597 13.44 -26.38 -42.39
CA VAL A 597 12.11 -26.72 -41.88
C VAL A 597 12.19 -27.13 -40.41
N LEU A 598 13.18 -27.94 -40.02
CA LEU A 598 13.40 -28.31 -38.63
C LEU A 598 13.73 -27.10 -37.76
N TYR A 599 14.61 -26.21 -38.22
CA TYR A 599 14.90 -24.98 -37.47
C TYR A 599 13.65 -24.11 -37.27
N ASN A 600 12.86 -23.90 -38.32
CA ASN A 600 11.61 -23.14 -38.24
C ASN A 600 10.57 -23.83 -37.34
N GLN A 601 10.50 -25.17 -37.35
CA GLN A 601 9.68 -25.93 -36.42
C GLN A 601 10.11 -25.69 -34.97
N ALA A 602 11.42 -25.69 -34.70
CA ALA A 602 11.95 -25.41 -33.37
C ALA A 602 11.63 -23.96 -32.92
N LEU A 603 11.69 -22.97 -33.83
CA LEU A 603 11.23 -21.61 -33.55
C LEU A 603 9.74 -21.57 -33.17
N LEU A 604 8.89 -22.30 -33.90
CA LEU A 604 7.45 -22.33 -33.61
C LEU A 604 7.14 -22.98 -32.26
N ILE A 605 7.82 -24.06 -31.93
CA ILE A 605 7.70 -24.72 -30.61
C ILE A 605 8.04 -23.71 -29.51
N GLU A 606 9.17 -23.01 -29.66
CA GLU A 606 9.57 -21.95 -28.73
C GLU A 606 8.61 -20.77 -28.73
N GLY A 607 7.85 -20.50 -29.79
CA GLY A 607 7.06 -19.27 -29.92
C GLY A 607 7.85 -18.07 -30.36
N LEU A 608 8.95 -18.30 -31.07
CA LEU A 608 9.72 -17.27 -31.72
C LEU A 608 9.12 -16.95 -33.08
N THR A 609 9.22 -15.69 -33.47
CA THR A 609 8.77 -15.22 -34.78
C THR A 609 9.60 -15.84 -35.90
N LEU A 610 8.93 -16.35 -36.92
CA LEU A 610 9.58 -16.78 -38.17
C LEU A 610 10.02 -15.55 -38.97
N SER A 611 11.24 -15.56 -39.49
CA SER A 611 11.74 -14.47 -40.33
C SER A 611 11.00 -14.36 -41.67
N ASP A 612 10.64 -15.51 -42.26
CA ASP A 612 9.84 -15.58 -43.48
C ASP A 612 8.84 -16.76 -43.38
N PRO A 613 7.60 -16.50 -42.93
CA PRO A 613 6.55 -17.53 -42.86
C PRO A 613 6.18 -18.12 -44.23
N VAL A 614 6.34 -17.36 -45.32
CA VAL A 614 5.99 -17.79 -46.68
C VAL A 614 7.03 -18.76 -47.20
N GLU A 615 8.31 -18.48 -46.99
CA GLU A 615 9.40 -19.40 -47.31
C GLU A 615 9.24 -20.71 -46.54
N PHE A 616 8.93 -20.67 -45.24
CA PHE A 616 8.67 -21.87 -44.45
C PHE A 616 7.51 -22.71 -45.02
N ALA A 617 6.38 -22.09 -45.36
CA ALA A 617 5.24 -22.80 -45.95
C ALA A 617 5.59 -23.42 -47.32
N ASN A 618 6.30 -22.68 -48.18
CA ASN A 618 6.76 -23.19 -49.47
C ASN A 618 7.75 -24.35 -49.30
N ASN A 619 8.62 -24.28 -48.29
CA ASN A 619 9.58 -25.33 -48.00
C ASN A 619 8.91 -26.61 -47.50
N ILE A 620 7.84 -26.50 -46.70
CA ILE A 620 6.98 -27.64 -46.36
C ILE A 620 6.35 -28.24 -47.63
N CYS A 621 5.77 -27.41 -48.50
CA CYS A 621 5.15 -27.89 -49.74
C CYS A 621 6.14 -28.68 -50.61
N LYS A 622 7.38 -28.19 -50.76
CA LYS A 622 8.45 -28.89 -51.50
C LYS A 622 8.84 -30.25 -50.92
N LEU A 623 8.65 -30.46 -49.61
CA LEU A 623 8.97 -31.74 -48.95
C LEU A 623 7.84 -32.77 -49.05
N ILE A 624 6.59 -32.32 -49.22
CA ILE A 624 5.41 -33.17 -49.28
C ILE A 624 5.03 -33.50 -50.74
N SER A 625 5.37 -32.61 -51.68
CA SER A 625 5.31 -32.87 -53.13
C SER A 625 6.38 -33.84 -53.57
#